data_AF-A0A957SQ13-F1
#
_entry.id   AF-A0A957SQ13-F1
#
_cell.length_a   1.000
_cell.length_b   1.000
_cell.length_c   1.000
_cell.angle_alpha   90.00
_cell.angle_beta   90.00
_cell.angle_gamma   90.00
#
_symmetry.space_group_name_H-M   'P 1'
#
loop_
_entity.id
_entity.type
_entity.pdbx_description
1 polymer ?
#
loop_
_entity_poly.entity_id
_entity_poly.type
_entity_poly.pdbx_seq_one_letter_code
_entity_poly.pdbx_strand_id
1 'polypeptide(L)' 'RQRFLSGIDALTDAYPHETIALVGHGLTLSLYRAHLLGQPTVKLADWQNLPFAAVAHVAPKRHQLLSDFRPVG' A
#
# COMPACT_ATOMS: atom_id res chain seq x y z
N ARG A 1 5.56 10.95 -4.41
CA ARG A 1 5.90 9.51 -4.57
C ARG A 1 7.19 9.15 -3.84
N GLN A 2 8.34 9.72 -4.21
CA GLN A 2 9.65 9.37 -3.65
C GLN A 2 9.72 9.43 -2.11
N ARG A 3 9.26 10.53 -1.49
CA ARG A 3 9.21 10.67 -0.01
C ARG A 3 8.44 9.55 0.70
N PHE A 4 7.32 9.11 0.13
CA PHE A 4 6.47 8.09 0.74
C PHE A 4 7.16 6.71 0.71
N LEU A 5 7.75 6.37 -0.44
CA LEU A 5 8.50 5.11 -0.60
C LEU A 5 9.71 5.06 0.32
N SER A 6 10.52 6.12 0.35
CA SER A 6 11.68 6.20 1.25
C SER A 6 11.29 6.07 2.72
N GLY A 7 10.12 6.58 3.11
CA GLY A 7 9.59 6.39 4.47
C GLY A 7 9.23 4.94 4.78
N ILE A 8 8.61 4.23 3.84
CA ILE A 8 8.32 2.80 3.98
C ILE A 8 9.61 2.00 4.06
N ASP A 9 10.58 2.29 3.17
CA ASP A 9 11.86 1.59 3.15
C ASP A 9 12.58 1.75 4.49
N ALA A 10 12.73 2.99 4.97
CA ALA A 10 13.35 3.28 6.25
C ALA A 10 12.66 2.60 7.43
N LEU A 11 11.32 2.55 7.43
CA LEU A 11 10.55 1.89 8.48
C LEU A 11 10.75 0.38 8.48
N THR A 12 10.76 -0.24 7.29
CA THR A 12 11.00 -1.68 7.14
C THR A 12 12.44 -2.09 7.45
N ASP A 13 13.41 -1.18 7.25
CA ASP A 13 14.80 -1.40 7.65
C ASP A 13 14.99 -1.27 9.16
N ALA A 14 14.30 -0.32 9.79
CA ALA A 14 14.38 -0.11 11.24
C ALA A 14 13.73 -1.25 12.04
N TYR A 15 12.72 -1.92 11.47
CA TYR A 15 11.95 -2.97 12.14
C TYR A 15 11.81 -4.22 11.24
N PRO A 16 12.90 -4.94 10.95
CA PRO A 16 12.92 -5.99 9.91
C PRO A 16 12.12 -7.25 10.25
N HIS A 17 11.72 -7.41 11.51
CA HIS A 17 10.97 -8.59 11.99
C HIS A 17 9.54 -8.26 12.42
N GLU A 18 9.15 -6.98 12.35
CA GLU A 18 7.85 -6.53 12.82
C GLU A 18 6.84 -6.45 11.69
N THR A 19 5.58 -6.71 12.02
CA THR A 19 4.46 -6.39 11.12
C THR A 19 4.07 -4.94 11.34
N ILE A 20 4.16 -4.14 10.28
CA ILE A 20 3.88 -2.70 10.32
C ILE A 20 2.49 -2.42 9.72
N ALA A 21 1.64 -1.75 10.48
CA ALA A 21 0.37 -1.21 9.97
C ALA A 21 0.57 0.23 9.46
N LEU A 22 0.29 0.46 8.18
CA LEU A 22 0.24 1.80 7.61
C LEU A 22 -1.22 2.26 7.55
N VAL A 23 -1.56 3.28 8.33
CA VAL A 23 -2.91 3.87 8.34
C VAL A 23 -2.87 5.21 7.60
N GLY A 24 -3.79 5.39 6.66
CA GLY A 24 -3.82 6.59 5.84
C GLY A 24 -5.07 6.67 4.96
N HIS A 25 -5.05 7.61 4.02
CA HIS A 25 -6.18 7.88 3.14
C HIS A 25 -6.15 6.95 1.92
N GLY A 26 -7.34 6.56 1.44
CA GLY A 26 -7.50 5.67 0.30
C GLY A 26 -6.72 6.10 -0.94
N LEU A 27 -6.71 7.40 -1.27
CA LEU A 27 -5.94 7.89 -2.42
C LEU A 27 -4.44 7.64 -2.30
N THR A 28 -3.84 7.93 -1.13
CA THR A 28 -2.41 7.73 -0.90
C THR A 28 -2.03 6.26 -0.98
N LEU A 29 -2.83 5.39 -0.36
CA LEU A 29 -2.57 3.96 -0.36
C LEU A 29 -2.85 3.31 -1.73
N SER A 30 -3.81 3.82 -2.49
CA SER A 30 -4.04 3.41 -3.89
C SER A 30 -2.88 3.78 -4.82
N LEU A 31 -2.23 4.95 -4.61
CA LEU A 31 -1.01 5.31 -5.34
C LEU A 31 0.15 4.36 -5.04
N TYR A 32 0.27 3.92 -3.78
CA TYR A 32 1.26 2.93 -3.40
C TYR A 32 0.98 1.56 -4.01
N ARG A 33 -0.28 1.11 -3.97
CA ARG A 33 -0.72 -0.10 -4.70
C ARG A 33 -0.38 -0.02 -6.18
N ALA A 34 -0.71 1.08 -6.87
CA ALA A 34 -0.39 1.25 -8.29
C ALA A 34 1.13 1.13 -8.53
N HIS A 35 1.95 1.70 -7.65
CA HIS A 35 3.40 1.53 -7.71
C HIS A 35 3.84 0.07 -7.58
N LEU A 36 3.29 -0.70 -6.63
CA LEU A 36 3.58 -2.13 -6.45
C LEU A 36 3.14 -2.97 -7.65
N LEU A 37 2.06 -2.58 -8.34
CA LEU A 37 1.56 -3.24 -9.54
C LEU A 37 2.25 -2.78 -10.83
N GLY A 38 3.25 -1.89 -10.76
CA GLY A 38 3.91 -1.32 -11.94
C GLY A 38 3.00 -0.44 -12.80
N GLN A 39 1.87 0.03 -12.26
CA GLN A 39 0.91 0.87 -12.97
C GLN A 39 1.35 2.34 -12.92
N PRO A 40 1.35 3.06 -14.05
CA PRO A 40 1.75 4.47 -14.09
C PRO A 40 0.71 5.39 -13.44
N THR A 41 -0.54 4.97 -13.37
CA THR A 41 -1.66 5.73 -12.83
C THR A 41 -2.59 4.84 -12.00
N VAL A 42 -3.35 5.45 -11.09
CA VAL A 42 -4.43 4.78 -10.38
C VAL A 42 -5.65 4.76 -11.29
N LYS A 43 -6.29 3.60 -11.45
CA LYS A 43 -7.57 3.50 -12.14
C LYS A 43 -8.65 4.13 -11.27
N LEU A 44 -9.41 5.07 -11.85
CA LEU A 44 -10.49 5.77 -11.14
C LEU A 44 -11.51 4.79 -10.53
N ALA A 45 -11.88 3.75 -11.28
CA ALA A 45 -12.83 2.74 -10.83
C ALA A 45 -12.32 1.94 -9.61
N ASP A 46 -11.02 1.60 -9.56
CA ASP A 46 -10.44 0.91 -8.40
C ASP A 46 -10.52 1.78 -7.14
N TRP A 47 -10.30 3.09 -7.28
CA TRP A 47 -10.37 4.03 -6.15
C TRP A 47 -11.80 4.28 -5.67
N GLN A 48 -12.75 4.46 -6.59
CA GLN A 48 -14.16 4.69 -6.24
C GLN A 48 -14.81 3.47 -5.57
N ASN A 49 -14.36 2.26 -5.91
CA ASN A 49 -14.85 1.02 -5.33
C ASN A 49 -14.05 0.56 -4.11
N LEU A 50 -13.09 1.36 -3.63
CA LEU A 50 -12.28 1.01 -2.46
C LEU A 50 -13.18 1.02 -1.21
N PRO A 51 -13.37 -0.12 -0.51
CA PRO A 51 -14.22 -0.16 0.67
C PRO A 51 -13.66 0.66 1.83
N PHE A 52 -14.54 1.14 2.71
CA PHE A 52 -14.13 1.77 3.96
C PHE A 52 -13.32 0.78 4.81
N ALA A 53 -12.26 1.28 5.44
CA ALA A 53 -11.35 0.49 6.27
C ALA A 53 -10.78 -0.76 5.59
N ALA A 54 -10.67 -0.78 4.26
CA ALA A 54 -10.10 -1.92 3.56
C ALA A 54 -8.60 -2.08 3.85
N VAL A 55 -8.14 -3.32 3.96
CA VAL A 55 -6.75 -3.68 4.27
C VAL A 55 -6.11 -4.41 3.10
N ALA A 56 -4.86 -4.05 2.80
CA ALA A 56 -4.00 -4.75 1.87
C ALA A 56 -2.76 -5.27 2.61
N HIS A 57 -2.21 -6.40 2.17
CA HIS A 57 -0.95 -6.95 2.67
C HIS A 57 0.12 -6.83 1.61
N VAL A 58 1.30 -6.38 2.02
CA VAL A 58 2.41 -6.08 1.12
C VAL A 58 3.68 -6.72 1.68
N ALA A 59 4.51 -7.26 0.79
CA ALA A 59 5.91 -7.57 1.05
C ALA A 59 6.77 -6.41 0.53
N PRO A 60 7.08 -5.40 1.37
CA PRO A 60 7.66 -4.14 0.90
C PRO A 60 9.06 -4.35 0.29
N LYS A 61 9.92 -5.17 0.89
CA LYS A 61 11.26 -5.49 0.34
C LYS A 61 11.23 -6.24 -0.99
N ARG A 62 10.10 -6.88 -1.32
CA ARG A 62 9.88 -7.56 -2.61
C ARG A 62 9.10 -6.69 -3.59
N HIS A 63 8.73 -5.46 -3.19
CA HIS A 63 7.79 -4.58 -3.90
C HIS A 63 6.55 -5.32 -4.39
N GLN A 64 6.01 -6.21 -3.56
CA GLN A 64 4.97 -7.15 -3.97
C GLN A 64 3.70 -6.95 -3.13
N LEU A 65 2.55 -6.86 -3.81
CA LEU A 65 1.24 -6.97 -3.18
C LEU A 65 0.94 -8.45 -2.90
N LEU A 66 0.78 -8.83 -1.63
CA LEU A 66 0.44 -10.20 -1.21
C LEU A 66 -1.07 -10.44 -1.24
N SER A 67 -1.84 -9.45 -0.78
CA SER A 67 -3.29 -9.41 -0.95
C SER A 67 -3.74 -7.98 -1.14
N ASP A 68 -4.66 -7.79 -2.08
CA ASP A 68 -5.24 -6.47 -2.36
C ASP A 68 -6.20 -6.01 -1.27
N PHE A 69 -6.65 -4.76 -1.36
CA PHE A 69 -7.62 -4.17 -0.44
C PHE A 69 -8.89 -5.00 -0.32
N ARG A 70 -9.17 -5.47 0.89
CA ARG A 70 -10.39 -6.19 1.25
C ARG A 70 -11.05 -5.53 2.44
N PRO A 71 -12.40 -5.49 2.51
CA PRO A 71 -13.10 -5.02 3.70
C PRO A 71 -12.67 -5.80 4.93
N VAL A 72 -12.62 -5.13 6.07
CA VAL A 72 -12.55 -5.80 7.37
C VAL A 72 -13.99 -6.10 7.78
N GLY A 73 -14.31 -7.39 7.93
CA GLY A 73 -15.59 -7.88 8.43
C GLY A 73 -15.60 -7.99 9.95
#